data_AF-A0A1I7WN15-F1
#
_entry.id   AF-A0A1I7WN15-F1
#
_cell.length_a   1.000
_cell.length_b   1.000
_cell.length_c   1.000
_cell.angle_alpha   90.00
_cell.angle_beta   90.00
_cell.angle_gamma   90.00
#
_symmetry.space_group_name_H-M   'P 1'
#
loop_
_entity.id
_entity.type
_entity.pdbx_description
1 polymer ?
#
loop_
_entity_poly.entity_id
_entity_poly.type
_entity_poly.pdbx_seq_one_letter_code
_entity_poly.pdbx_strand_id
1 'polypeptide(L)'
;MAWTYAGIIGRSYKISGKTLFTFATLRERIRVECEVSRLQYDLSADSLLLIDDYQRRLKVLTALGYVTKGNMVSFKGRVACEIHHQELLITELILESKLHLRSPAEVAALLSVTTCQYKNGQEVKFEEGSIFELLRKDVEEVSNKIEAVATSLRTRVFDAGDELRYDLMQVVYHWASGMVS
;
A
#
# COMPACT_ATOMS: atom_id res chain seq x y z
N MET A 1 40.33 62.38 36.88
CA MET A 1 40.16 62.13 35.44
C MET A 1 41.47 61.51 34.96
N ALA A 2 41.64 60.22 34.65
CA ALA A 2 40.71 59.19 34.24
C ALA A 2 41.33 57.82 34.60
N TRP A 3 40.54 56.96 35.21
CA TRP A 3 40.46 55.51 34.96
C TRP A 3 41.76 54.78 34.59
N THR A 4 42.45 54.29 35.62
CA THR A 4 43.23 53.05 35.57
C THR A 4 42.29 51.86 35.34
N TYR A 5 41.79 51.71 34.10
CA TYR A 5 41.15 50.46 33.68
C TYR A 5 42.24 49.41 33.52
N ALA A 6 42.37 48.63 34.57
CA ALA A 6 43.14 47.42 34.67
C ALA A 6 43.01 46.57 33.39
N GLY A 7 44.12 46.34 32.70
CA GLY A 7 44.75 45.03 32.56
C GLY A 7 43.91 43.80 32.14
N ILE A 8 42.73 43.95 31.53
CA ILE A 8 41.91 42.82 31.07
C ILE A 8 41.90 42.78 29.54
N ILE A 9 43.08 42.68 28.91
CA ILE A 9 43.16 42.22 27.52
C ILE A 9 44.39 41.31 27.41
N GLY A 10 44.14 40.04 27.10
CA GLY A 10 45.17 39.17 26.53
C GLY A 10 45.71 38.05 27.43
N ARG A 11 44.86 37.23 28.07
CA ARG A 11 45.24 35.82 28.22
C ARG A 11 45.15 35.17 26.84
N SER A 12 46.22 35.28 26.07
CA SER A 12 46.43 34.44 24.90
C SER A 12 46.62 33.02 25.42
N TYR A 13 45.56 32.23 25.39
CA TYR A 13 45.64 30.81 25.70
C TYR A 13 46.50 30.16 24.61
N LYS A 14 47.81 29.98 24.89
CA LYS A 14 48.71 29.21 24.04
C LYS A 14 48.25 27.75 24.11
N ILE A 15 47.41 27.34 23.17
CA ILE A 15 46.94 25.96 23.06
C ILE A 15 48.19 25.11 22.80
N SER A 16 48.53 24.23 23.75
CA SER A 16 49.68 23.35 23.63
C SER A 16 49.54 22.47 22.38
N GLY A 17 50.63 22.24 21.64
CA GLY A 17 50.63 21.37 20.46
C GLY A 17 50.14 19.94 20.76
N LYS A 18 50.29 19.48 22.02
CA LYS A 18 49.70 18.22 22.50
C LYS A 18 48.18 18.26 22.46
N THR A 19 47.57 19.38 22.84
CA THR A 19 46.11 19.57 22.85
C THR A 19 45.55 19.60 21.42
N LEU A 20 46.24 20.27 20.49
CA LEU A 20 45.86 20.28 19.06
C LEU A 20 45.94 18.88 18.43
N PHE A 21 47.00 18.12 18.74
CA PHE A 21 47.14 16.74 18.29
C PHE A 21 46.03 15.83 18.84
N THR A 22 45.70 15.94 20.12
CA THR A 22 44.59 15.17 20.71
C THR A 22 43.24 15.51 20.08
N PHE A 23 42.99 16.78 19.75
CA PHE A 23 41.77 17.18 19.07
C PHE A 23 41.69 16.63 17.63
N ALA A 24 42.81 16.61 16.91
CA ALA A 24 42.86 16.01 15.57
C ALA A 24 42.55 14.51 15.59
N THR A 25 43.15 13.77 16.52
CA THR A 25 42.90 12.33 16.70
C THR A 25 41.46 12.03 17.13
N LEU A 26 40.91 12.84 18.06
CA LEU A 26 39.52 12.71 18.48
C LEU A 26 38.55 12.97 17.30
N ARG A 27 38.84 13.97 16.46
CA ARG A 27 38.03 14.30 15.28
C ARG A 27 38.00 13.15 14.28
N GLU A 28 39.15 12.56 13.96
CA GLU A 28 39.18 11.41 13.03
C GLU A 28 38.46 10.19 13.61
N ARG A 29 38.61 9.95 14.92
CA ARG A 29 37.85 8.89 15.58
C ARG A 29 36.33 9.10 15.47
N ILE A 30 35.85 10.30 15.81
CA ILE A 30 34.41 10.65 15.70
C ILE A 30 33.94 10.49 14.25
N ARG A 31 34.73 10.94 13.27
CA ARG A 31 34.39 10.80 11.85
C ARG A 31 34.18 9.33 11.47
N VAL A 32 35.11 8.46 11.85
CA VAL A 32 35.00 7.02 11.55
C VAL A 32 33.82 6.39 12.29
N GLU A 33 33.60 6.74 13.57
CA GLU A 33 32.44 6.25 14.34
C GLU A 33 31.11 6.71 13.72
N CYS A 34 31.02 7.94 13.22
CA CYS A 34 29.86 8.44 12.48
C CYS A 34 29.66 7.69 11.15
N GLU A 35 30.74 7.43 10.40
CA GLU A 35 30.67 6.66 9.15
C GLU A 35 30.21 5.22 9.38
N VAL A 36 30.74 4.54 10.40
CA VAL A 36 30.28 3.21 10.80
C VAL A 36 28.80 3.23 11.17
N SER A 37 28.36 4.20 11.97
CA SER A 37 26.95 4.34 12.37
C SER A 37 26.05 4.59 11.16
N ARG A 38 26.48 5.42 10.21
CA ARG A 38 25.74 5.65 8.96
C ARG A 38 25.62 4.37 8.15
N LEU A 39 26.73 3.67 7.93
CA LEU A 39 26.74 2.42 7.16
C LEU A 39 25.88 1.33 7.83
N GLN A 40 25.90 1.24 9.16
CA GLN A 40 25.02 0.34 9.91
C GLN A 40 23.54 0.68 9.72
N TYR A 41 23.20 1.98 9.70
CA TYR A 41 21.84 2.42 9.38
C TYR A 41 21.48 2.05 7.94
N ASP A 42 22.33 2.36 6.97
CA ASP A 42 22.08 2.09 5.54
C ASP A 42 21.84 0.59 5.27
N LEU A 43 22.52 -0.30 6.01
CA LEU A 43 22.35 -1.75 5.97
C LEU A 43 21.11 -2.28 6.73
N SER A 44 20.52 -1.48 7.61
CA SER A 44 19.36 -1.87 8.40
C SER A 44 18.07 -1.83 7.58
N ALA A 45 17.04 -2.56 8.01
CA ALA A 45 15.72 -2.48 7.39
C ALA A 45 15.08 -1.09 7.58
N ASP A 46 15.51 -0.33 8.58
CA ASP A 46 14.99 1.00 8.89
C ASP A 46 15.43 2.06 7.87
N SER A 47 16.46 1.78 7.05
CA SER A 47 16.81 2.63 5.90
C SER A 47 15.81 2.52 4.75
N LEU A 48 14.98 1.47 4.74
CA LEU A 48 14.01 1.21 3.68
C LEU A 48 12.76 2.07 3.90
N LEU A 49 12.60 3.10 3.05
CA LEU A 49 11.47 4.04 3.10
C LEU A 49 10.07 3.38 3.12
N LEU A 50 9.93 2.18 2.55
CA LEU A 50 8.63 1.50 2.37
C LEU A 50 8.42 0.29 3.30
N ILE A 51 9.33 0.02 4.25
CA ILE A 51 9.25 -1.16 5.10
C ILE A 51 7.96 -1.20 5.93
N ASP A 52 7.53 -0.06 6.45
CA ASP A 52 6.32 0.07 7.24
C ASP A 52 5.06 -0.23 6.41
N ASP A 53 5.04 0.21 5.15
CA ASP A 53 3.93 -0.04 4.24
C ASP A 53 3.84 -1.52 3.86
N TYR A 54 5.00 -2.12 3.56
CA TYR A 54 5.10 -3.55 3.31
C TYR A 54 4.58 -4.38 4.50
N GLN A 55 5.03 -4.08 5.72
CA GLN A 55 4.58 -4.79 6.92
C GLN A 55 3.07 -4.62 7.16
N ARG A 56 2.53 -3.44 6.89
CA ARG A 56 1.10 -3.15 6.96
C ARG A 56 0.30 -3.98 5.94
N ARG A 57 0.72 -4.01 4.67
CA ARG A 57 0.10 -4.85 3.62
C ARG A 57 0.21 -6.35 3.94
N LEU A 58 1.35 -6.81 4.45
CA LEU A 58 1.54 -8.20 4.87
C LEU A 58 0.57 -8.60 5.99
N LYS A 59 0.30 -7.71 6.95
CA LYS A 59 -0.71 -7.94 8.00
C LYS A 59 -2.11 -8.07 7.42
N VAL A 60 -2.48 -7.25 6.43
CA VAL A 60 -3.77 -7.35 5.73
C VAL A 60 -3.89 -8.69 5.01
N LEU A 61 -2.88 -9.07 4.22
CA LEU A 61 -2.85 -10.36 3.51
C LEU A 61 -2.89 -11.55 4.46
N THR A 62 -2.28 -11.43 5.64
CA THR A 62 -2.33 -12.46 6.68
C THR A 62 -3.73 -12.55 7.31
N ALA A 63 -4.37 -11.41 7.58
CA ALA A 63 -5.73 -11.35 8.13
C ALA A 63 -6.79 -11.89 7.16
N LEU A 64 -6.62 -11.64 5.85
CA LEU A 64 -7.49 -12.17 4.78
C LEU A 64 -7.17 -13.63 4.42
N GLY A 65 -6.11 -14.22 4.98
CA GLY A 65 -5.73 -15.61 4.77
C GLY A 65 -4.99 -15.89 3.46
N TYR A 66 -4.45 -14.88 2.77
CA TYR A 66 -3.58 -15.04 1.60
C TYR A 66 -2.17 -15.50 2.01
N VAL A 67 -1.73 -15.06 3.19
CA VAL A 67 -0.47 -15.47 3.80
C VAL A 67 -0.76 -16.13 5.16
N THR A 68 -0.06 -17.20 5.46
CA THR A 68 -0.15 -17.91 6.74
C THR A 68 0.69 -17.20 7.82
N LYS A 69 0.44 -17.52 9.10
CA LYS A 69 1.24 -16.98 10.22
C LYS A 69 2.74 -17.33 10.14
N GLY A 70 3.10 -18.38 9.40
CA GLY A 70 4.48 -18.77 9.11
C GLY A 70 5.10 -18.08 7.89
N ASN A 71 4.50 -17.00 7.40
CA ASN A 71 4.91 -16.27 6.20
C ASN A 71 4.95 -17.12 4.91
N MET A 72 4.19 -18.21 4.87
CA MET A 72 4.00 -18.99 3.65
C MET A 72 2.73 -18.58 2.91
N VAL A 73 2.79 -18.58 1.58
CA VAL A 73 1.63 -18.32 0.71
C VAL A 73 0.61 -19.45 0.84
N SER A 74 -0.65 -19.09 1.12
CA SER A 74 -1.75 -20.03 1.25
C SER A 74 -2.29 -20.46 -0.12
N PHE A 75 -3.28 -21.36 -0.14
CA PHE A 75 -4.01 -21.67 -1.38
C PHE A 75 -4.64 -20.42 -2.00
N LYS A 76 -5.31 -19.61 -1.17
CA LYS A 76 -5.91 -18.33 -1.58
C LYS A 76 -4.87 -17.37 -2.16
N GLY A 77 -3.71 -17.28 -1.51
CA GLY A 77 -2.57 -16.52 -2.01
C GLY A 77 -2.10 -16.97 -3.39
N ARG A 78 -2.01 -18.29 -3.62
CA ARG A 78 -1.61 -18.82 -4.93
C ARG A 78 -2.61 -18.52 -6.03
N VAL A 79 -3.92 -18.60 -5.75
CA VAL A 79 -4.95 -18.22 -6.72
C VAL A 79 -4.82 -16.74 -7.08
N ALA A 80 -4.59 -15.88 -6.08
CA ALA A 80 -4.40 -14.44 -6.28
C ALA A 80 -3.18 -14.11 -7.14
N CYS A 81 -2.08 -14.87 -7.00
CA CYS A 81 -0.87 -14.68 -7.80
C CYS A 81 -1.09 -14.88 -9.30
N GLU A 82 -2.15 -15.57 -9.72
CA GLU A 82 -2.52 -15.76 -11.13
C GLU A 82 -3.36 -14.60 -11.69
N ILE A 83 -3.71 -13.61 -10.87
CA ILE A 83 -4.54 -12.47 -11.26
C ILE A 83 -3.70 -11.20 -11.21
N HIS A 84 -3.70 -10.42 -12.29
CA HIS A 84 -2.84 -9.23 -12.44
C HIS A 84 -3.47 -7.92 -11.98
N HIS A 85 -4.79 -7.86 -11.88
CA HIS A 85 -5.51 -6.64 -11.53
C HIS A 85 -6.67 -6.98 -10.59
N GLN A 86 -6.87 -6.18 -9.55
CA GLN A 86 -7.94 -6.40 -8.55
C GLN A 86 -7.89 -7.82 -7.95
N GLU A 87 -6.68 -8.32 -7.70
CA GLU A 87 -6.43 -9.73 -7.39
C GLU A 87 -7.17 -10.22 -6.15
N LEU A 88 -7.27 -9.39 -5.12
CA LEU A 88 -7.99 -9.75 -3.89
C LEU A 88 -9.49 -9.85 -4.16
N LEU A 89 -10.08 -8.83 -4.79
CA LEU A 89 -11.51 -8.79 -5.09
C LEU A 89 -11.93 -9.97 -5.97
N ILE A 90 -11.21 -10.22 -7.07
CA ILE A 90 -11.51 -11.31 -7.99
C ILE A 90 -11.34 -12.67 -7.30
N THR A 91 -10.28 -12.85 -6.48
CA THR A 91 -10.07 -14.10 -5.74
C THR A 91 -11.19 -14.36 -4.74
N GLU A 92 -11.64 -13.35 -3.97
CA GLU A 92 -12.78 -13.51 -3.07
C GLU A 92 -14.06 -13.86 -3.84
N LEU A 93 -14.35 -13.20 -4.97
CA LEU A 93 -15.52 -13.47 -5.80
C LEU A 93 -15.54 -14.93 -6.31
N ILE A 94 -14.38 -15.45 -6.68
CA ILE A 94 -14.21 -16.86 -7.09
C ILE A 94 -14.47 -17.79 -5.90
N LEU A 95 -13.80 -17.55 -4.76
CA LEU A 95 -13.80 -18.48 -3.62
C LEU A 95 -15.09 -18.44 -2.79
N GLU A 96 -15.80 -17.33 -2.77
CA GLU A 96 -17.15 -17.22 -2.17
C GLU A 96 -18.25 -17.76 -3.09
N SER A 97 -17.88 -18.40 -4.21
CA SER A 97 -18.78 -19.01 -5.18
C SER A 97 -19.80 -18.03 -5.81
N LYS A 98 -19.54 -16.72 -5.76
CA LYS A 98 -20.38 -15.69 -6.37
C LYS A 98 -20.46 -15.83 -7.89
N LEU A 99 -19.41 -16.37 -8.51
CA LEU A 99 -19.35 -16.63 -9.96
C LEU A 99 -19.95 -17.98 -10.38
N HIS A 100 -19.99 -18.97 -9.48
CA HIS A 100 -20.33 -20.36 -9.84
C HIS A 100 -21.80 -20.54 -10.26
N LEU A 101 -22.69 -19.71 -9.71
CA LEU A 101 -24.14 -19.80 -9.94
C LEU A 101 -24.62 -18.91 -11.10
N ARG A 102 -23.71 -18.23 -11.79
CA ARG A 102 -24.02 -17.18 -12.77
C ARG A 102 -23.78 -17.67 -14.18
N SER A 103 -24.56 -17.14 -15.12
CA SER A 103 -24.35 -17.33 -16.55
C SER A 103 -23.04 -16.66 -17.01
N PRO A 104 -22.44 -17.10 -18.13
CA PRO A 104 -21.24 -16.47 -18.67
C PRO A 104 -21.41 -14.96 -18.93
N ALA A 105 -22.61 -14.53 -19.33
CA ALA A 105 -22.92 -13.11 -19.56
C ALA A 105 -22.94 -12.31 -18.24
N GLU A 106 -23.51 -12.87 -17.17
CA GLU A 106 -23.46 -12.26 -15.83
C GLU A 106 -22.04 -12.18 -15.28
N VAL A 107 -21.23 -13.22 -15.48
CA VAL A 107 -19.82 -13.23 -15.05
C VAL A 107 -19.03 -12.16 -15.81
N ALA A 108 -19.20 -12.05 -17.13
CA ALA A 108 -18.56 -11.00 -17.93
C ALA A 108 -18.97 -9.60 -17.47
N ALA A 109 -20.27 -9.39 -17.22
CA ALA A 109 -20.80 -8.14 -16.71
C ALA A 109 -20.20 -7.78 -15.33
N LEU A 110 -20.14 -8.74 -14.40
CA LEU A 110 -19.57 -8.53 -13.07
C LEU A 110 -18.08 -8.19 -13.13
N LEU A 111 -17.30 -8.92 -13.93
CA LEU A 111 -15.86 -8.66 -14.08
C LEU A 111 -15.56 -7.35 -14.81
N SER A 112 -16.48 -6.83 -15.62
CA SER A 112 -16.32 -5.51 -16.25
C SER A 112 -16.12 -4.38 -15.22
N VAL A 113 -16.66 -4.55 -14.01
CA VAL A 113 -16.52 -3.58 -12.92
C VAL A 113 -15.06 -3.40 -12.48
N THR A 114 -14.28 -4.47 -12.57
CA THR A 114 -12.86 -4.47 -12.20
C THR A 114 -11.95 -3.90 -13.28
N THR A 115 -12.41 -3.78 -14.52
CA THR A 115 -11.57 -3.36 -15.66
C THR A 115 -12.03 -2.05 -16.30
N CYS A 116 -13.19 -1.52 -15.90
CA CYS A 116 -13.74 -0.29 -16.43
C CYS A 116 -12.94 0.94 -15.96
N GLN A 117 -12.16 1.51 -16.88
CA GLN A 117 -11.46 2.78 -16.69
C GLN A 117 -12.21 3.99 -17.28
N TYR A 118 -13.40 3.78 -17.83
CA TYR A 118 -14.26 4.86 -18.31
C TYR A 118 -14.99 5.52 -17.13
N LYS A 119 -15.32 6.82 -17.25
CA LYS A 119 -16.10 7.55 -16.25
C LYS A 119 -17.10 8.43 -16.97
N ASN A 120 -18.40 8.10 -16.84
CA ASN A 120 -19.46 8.88 -17.49
C ASN A 120 -19.88 10.13 -16.67
N GLY A 121 -19.33 10.29 -15.45
CA GLY A 121 -19.63 11.42 -14.56
C GLY A 121 -21.04 11.40 -13.95
N GLN A 122 -21.88 10.44 -14.33
CA GLN A 122 -23.20 10.19 -13.77
C GLN A 122 -23.18 8.91 -12.95
N GLU A 123 -23.94 8.90 -11.85
CA GLU A 123 -24.09 7.70 -11.03
C GLU A 123 -24.96 6.67 -11.76
N VAL A 124 -24.41 5.46 -11.94
CA VAL A 124 -25.12 4.35 -12.58
C VAL A 124 -26.21 3.85 -11.63
N LYS A 125 -27.47 3.97 -12.04
CA LYS A 125 -28.63 3.47 -11.30
C LYS A 125 -29.20 2.25 -12.01
N PHE A 126 -29.34 1.17 -11.25
CA PHE A 126 -30.01 -0.04 -11.71
C PHE A 126 -31.44 -0.08 -11.16
N GLU A 127 -32.36 -0.70 -11.90
CA GLU A 127 -33.71 -0.92 -11.42
C GLU A 127 -33.72 -1.86 -10.21
N GLU A 128 -34.58 -1.60 -9.24
CA GLU A 128 -34.72 -2.42 -8.04
C GLU A 128 -35.13 -3.85 -8.40
N GLY A 129 -34.41 -4.84 -7.89
CA GLY A 129 -34.60 -6.26 -8.17
C GLY A 129 -33.98 -6.73 -9.49
N SER A 130 -33.30 -5.86 -10.24
CA SER A 130 -32.61 -6.27 -11.46
C SER A 130 -31.39 -7.16 -11.18
N ILE A 131 -31.02 -7.98 -12.17
CA ILE A 131 -29.80 -8.81 -12.11
C ILE A 131 -28.57 -7.93 -11.87
N PHE A 132 -28.52 -6.74 -12.47
CA PHE A 132 -27.43 -5.78 -12.33
C PHE A 132 -27.29 -5.25 -10.91
N GLU A 133 -28.40 -5.00 -10.21
CA GLU A 133 -28.37 -4.61 -8.80
C GLU A 133 -27.81 -5.75 -7.92
N LEU A 134 -28.20 -7.00 -8.21
CA LEU A 134 -27.68 -8.17 -7.50
C LEU A 134 -26.17 -8.36 -7.74
N LEU A 135 -25.70 -8.20 -8.99
CA LEU A 135 -24.27 -8.27 -9.31
C LEU A 135 -23.48 -7.17 -8.60
N ARG A 136 -24.01 -5.94 -8.58
CA ARG A 136 -23.41 -4.81 -7.85
C ARG A 136 -23.31 -5.10 -6.35
N LYS A 137 -24.38 -5.60 -5.73
CA LYS A 137 -24.41 -5.97 -4.30
C LYS A 137 -23.35 -7.02 -3.96
N ASP A 138 -23.17 -8.04 -4.80
CA ASP A 138 -22.15 -9.06 -4.59
C ASP A 138 -20.73 -8.47 -4.61
N VAL A 139 -20.44 -7.58 -5.56
CA VAL A 139 -19.14 -6.91 -5.65
C VAL A 139 -18.92 -5.97 -4.44
N GLU A 140 -19.92 -5.19 -4.06
CA GLU A 140 -19.84 -4.27 -2.92
C GLU A 140 -19.67 -5.03 -1.59
N GLU A 141 -20.37 -6.15 -1.39
CA GLU A 141 -20.22 -6.99 -0.20
C GLU A 141 -18.76 -7.44 -0.01
N VAL A 142 -18.17 -7.99 -1.07
CA VAL A 142 -16.79 -8.46 -1.07
C VAL A 142 -15.79 -7.31 -0.90
N SER A 143 -16.00 -6.21 -1.63
CA SER A 143 -15.14 -5.01 -1.53
C SER A 143 -15.14 -4.45 -0.10
N ASN A 144 -16.32 -4.29 0.49
CA ASN A 144 -16.49 -3.77 1.85
C ASN A 144 -15.82 -4.69 2.89
N LYS A 145 -15.85 -6.01 2.69
CA LYS A 145 -15.16 -6.97 3.56
C LYS A 145 -13.64 -6.79 3.51
N ILE A 146 -13.07 -6.62 2.31
CA ILE A 146 -11.63 -6.37 2.13
C ILE A 146 -11.26 -5.02 2.76
N GLU A 147 -12.03 -3.96 2.49
CA GLU A 147 -11.81 -2.63 3.03
C GLU A 147 -11.94 -2.56 4.55
N ALA A 148 -12.87 -3.29 5.15
CA ALA A 148 -13.04 -3.34 6.60
C ALA A 148 -11.77 -3.88 7.27
N VAL A 149 -11.17 -4.93 6.71
CA VAL A 149 -9.90 -5.49 7.20
C VAL A 149 -8.75 -4.49 7.01
N ALA A 150 -8.66 -3.88 5.83
CA ALA A 150 -7.64 -2.86 5.53
C ALA A 150 -7.71 -1.66 6.51
N THR A 151 -8.91 -1.16 6.74
CA THR A 151 -9.20 -0.02 7.61
C THR A 151 -8.88 -0.34 9.07
N SER A 152 -9.19 -1.56 9.53
CA SER A 152 -8.83 -2.01 10.88
C SER A 152 -7.32 -2.00 11.15
N LEU A 153 -6.52 -2.15 10.09
CA LEU A 153 -5.06 -2.13 10.11
C LEU A 153 -4.46 -0.81 9.63
N ARG A 154 -5.27 0.25 9.49
CA ARG A 154 -4.86 1.60 9.04
C ARG A 154 -4.06 1.56 7.75
N THR A 155 -4.46 0.68 6.83
CA THR A 155 -3.79 0.44 5.55
C THR A 155 -4.79 0.65 4.43
N ARG A 156 -4.32 1.08 3.27
CA ARG A 156 -5.13 1.13 2.04
C ARG A 156 -4.73 -0.04 1.16
N VAL A 157 -5.72 -0.77 0.68
CA VAL A 157 -5.53 -1.93 -0.20
C VAL A 157 -5.59 -1.51 -1.67
N PHE A 158 -6.56 -0.66 -2.01
CA PHE A 158 -6.77 -0.15 -3.36
C PHE A 158 -6.07 1.20 -3.55
N ASP A 159 -5.46 1.41 -4.72
CA ASP A 159 -4.94 2.71 -5.11
C ASP A 159 -6.06 3.63 -5.64
N ALA A 160 -5.80 4.94 -5.74
CA ALA A 160 -6.81 5.90 -6.20
C ALA A 160 -7.37 5.62 -7.62
N GLY A 161 -6.67 4.80 -8.42
CA GLY A 161 -7.08 4.39 -9.76
C GLY A 161 -7.93 3.11 -9.81
N ASP A 162 -8.04 2.39 -8.68
CA ASP A 162 -8.68 1.08 -8.54
C ASP A 162 -10.17 1.16 -8.15
N GLU A 163 -10.78 2.34 -8.35
CA GLU A 163 -12.18 2.57 -8.03
C GLU A 163 -13.09 1.73 -8.92
N LEU A 164 -14.01 0.98 -8.29
CA LEU A 164 -14.96 0.10 -8.96
C LEU A 164 -15.98 0.92 -9.76
N ARG A 165 -16.19 0.55 -11.03
CA ARG A 165 -17.09 1.30 -11.93
C ARG A 165 -18.08 0.41 -12.64
N TYR A 166 -19.35 0.76 -12.54
CA TYR A 166 -20.45 -0.06 -13.02
C TYR A 166 -20.96 0.35 -14.41
N ASP A 167 -20.35 1.36 -15.04
CA ASP A 167 -20.82 1.99 -16.30
C ASP A 167 -20.96 1.00 -17.47
N LEU A 168 -20.06 0.02 -17.56
CA LEU A 168 -20.03 -0.94 -18.67
C LEU A 168 -20.82 -2.22 -18.39
N MET A 169 -21.39 -2.39 -17.19
CA MET A 169 -21.94 -3.68 -16.78
C MET A 169 -23.11 -4.13 -17.66
N GLN A 170 -24.05 -3.24 -17.99
CA GLN A 170 -25.15 -3.56 -18.90
C GLN A 170 -24.68 -3.82 -20.34
N VAL A 171 -23.76 -2.98 -20.84
CA VAL A 171 -23.24 -3.10 -22.20
C VAL A 171 -22.53 -4.44 -22.40
N VAL A 172 -21.68 -4.82 -21.45
CA VAL A 172 -20.95 -6.09 -21.48
C VAL A 172 -21.88 -7.28 -21.34
N TYR A 173 -22.91 -7.19 -20.50
CA TYR A 173 -23.94 -8.23 -20.40
C TYR A 173 -24.64 -8.49 -21.74
N HIS A 174 -25.12 -7.44 -22.40
CA HIS A 174 -25.80 -7.57 -23.68
C HIS A 174 -24.87 -8.07 -24.78
N TRP A 175 -23.63 -7.60 -24.80
CA TRP A 175 -22.60 -8.07 -25.72
C TRP A 175 -22.29 -9.56 -25.54
N ALA A 176 -22.07 -10.00 -24.29
CA ALA A 176 -21.80 -11.40 -23.97
C ALA A 176 -23.00 -12.32 -24.18
N SER A 177 -24.22 -11.77 -24.12
CA SER A 177 -25.47 -12.48 -24.45
C SER A 177 -25.72 -12.61 -25.95
N GLY A 178 -24.87 -12.02 -26.80
CA GLY A 178 -25.05 -12.04 -28.26
C GLY A 178 -26.16 -11.12 -28.76
N MET A 179 -26.57 -10.14 -27.96
CA MET A 179 -27.58 -9.16 -28.36
C MET A 179 -26.92 -8.15 -29.31
N VAL A 180 -27.17 -8.30 -30.61
CA VAL A 180 -26.72 -7.34 -31.63
C VAL A 180 -27.53 -6.05 -31.45
N SER A 181 -26.83 -4.92 -31.29
CA SER A 181 -27.43 -3.58 -31.26
C SER A 181 -28.16 -3.25 -32.56
#